data_AF-V5GHM1-F1
#
_entry.id   AF-V5GHM1-F1
#
_cell.length_a   1.000
_cell.length_b   1.000
_cell.length_c   1.000
_cell.angle_alpha   90.00
_cell.angle_beta   90.00
_cell.angle_gamma   90.00
#
_symmetry.space_group_name_H-M   'P 1'
#
loop_
_entity.id
_entity.type
_entity.pdbx_description
1 polymer ?
#
loop_
_entity_poly.entity_id
_entity_poly.type
_entity_poly.pdbx_seq_one_letter_code
_entity_poly.pdbx_strand_id
1 'polypeptide(L)'
;MHKKIGWTLIAAALGICSGQNSEEENVCYDEPQLGQGRNVVEGWTYKSDLDKCYMFYHVKRDDYSNENIFLTESACNRKCRPHVPAECYAKRPPSKGRSDHPVTTYDPNTGRCINVRATKGRGVENVFNNGASCTKRCRDTDLRLCLNATEADCEHMENPSTSYRYDNVSQTCKKSADGTCGGFQSAEKCFQRCAVLVENKCTLPIQNITLCEKPTRRYGYNNKKNQCEELFGCADGGNSFQKAKECWSLCAPKHRCNMSPDTGRFPKIGLYTRYYFDVTTNGCRSAKKLKSTVPGNTNLFATAEECKRICKPEYQGTPDH
;
A
#
# COMPACT_ATOMS: atom_id res chain seq x y z
N MET A 1 81.71 5.80 -39.83
CA MET A 1 82.21 4.92 -38.76
C MET A 1 81.09 4.65 -37.77
N HIS A 2 80.76 3.38 -37.59
CA HIS A 2 79.74 2.87 -36.66
C HIS A 2 80.02 3.22 -35.19
N LYS A 3 78.95 3.40 -34.40
CA LYS A 3 78.73 3.06 -32.96
C LYS A 3 77.61 3.98 -32.43
N LYS A 4 76.62 3.59 -31.63
CA LYS A 4 76.10 2.33 -31.08
C LYS A 4 74.69 2.71 -30.59
N ILE A 5 73.69 1.89 -30.90
CA ILE A 5 72.31 2.04 -30.42
C ILE A 5 72.32 1.71 -28.92
N GLY A 6 71.88 2.65 -28.08
CA GLY A 6 71.58 2.43 -26.67
C GLY A 6 70.07 2.36 -26.48
N TRP A 7 69.55 1.15 -26.29
CA TRP A 7 68.18 0.92 -25.84
C TRP A 7 68.11 1.10 -24.32
N THR A 8 67.44 2.15 -23.86
CA THR A 8 66.97 2.27 -22.49
C THR A 8 65.59 1.63 -22.38
N LEU A 9 65.57 0.39 -21.87
CA LEU A 9 64.37 -0.28 -21.36
C LEU A 9 63.98 0.36 -20.03
N ILE A 10 62.93 1.18 -20.01
CA ILE A 10 62.27 1.57 -18.76
C ILE A 10 61.31 0.42 -18.43
N ALA A 11 61.69 -0.42 -17.48
CA ALA A 11 60.80 -1.39 -16.87
C ALA A 11 59.77 -0.62 -16.03
N ALA A 12 58.56 -0.45 -16.56
CA ALA A 12 57.42 -0.04 -15.75
C ALA A 12 57.05 -1.23 -14.85
N ALA A 13 57.28 -1.09 -13.55
CA ALA A 13 56.80 -2.02 -12.56
C ALA A 13 55.26 -2.07 -12.64
N LEU A 14 54.73 -3.23 -13.04
CA LEU A 14 53.32 -3.57 -12.88
C LEU A 14 53.02 -3.68 -11.38
N GLY A 15 52.71 -2.53 -10.78
CA GLY A 15 52.00 -2.47 -9.52
C GLY A 15 50.55 -2.88 -9.78
N ILE A 16 50.26 -4.17 -9.60
CA ILE A 16 48.90 -4.66 -9.42
C ILE A 16 48.42 -4.07 -8.10
N CYS A 17 47.81 -2.88 -8.14
CA CYS A 17 47.01 -2.39 -7.03
C CYS A 17 45.70 -3.15 -7.03
N SER A 18 45.72 -4.23 -6.26
CA SER A 18 44.57 -4.95 -5.75
C SER A 18 43.49 -4.01 -5.25
N GLY A 19 42.25 -4.33 -5.59
CA GLY A 19 41.08 -4.04 -4.77
C GLY A 19 40.74 -2.56 -4.62
N GLN A 20 40.16 -1.95 -5.66
CA GLN A 20 39.03 -1.08 -5.38
C GLN A 20 37.95 -1.98 -4.79
N ASN A 21 37.79 -1.96 -3.46
CA ASN A 21 36.48 -2.19 -2.87
C ASN A 21 35.59 -1.09 -3.45
N SER A 22 34.95 -1.35 -4.60
CA SER A 22 33.77 -0.61 -4.98
C SER A 22 32.79 -0.84 -3.84
N GLU A 23 32.54 0.16 -3.01
CA GLU A 23 31.33 0.19 -2.22
C GLU A 23 30.20 -0.07 -3.24
N GLU A 24 29.55 -1.24 -3.16
CA GLU A 24 28.41 -1.55 -4.02
C GLU A 24 27.41 -0.42 -3.79
N GLU A 25 27.24 0.44 -4.81
CA GLU A 25 26.27 1.52 -4.78
C GLU A 25 24.90 0.94 -4.38
N ASN A 26 24.30 1.51 -3.33
CA ASN A 26 23.08 0.95 -2.78
C ASN A 26 21.89 1.34 -3.66
N VAL A 27 21.64 0.52 -4.68
CA VAL A 27 20.56 0.69 -5.66
C VAL A 27 19.17 0.87 -5.05
N CYS A 28 18.96 0.49 -3.79
CA CYS A 28 17.65 0.56 -3.14
C CYS A 28 17.18 2.00 -2.86
N TYR A 29 18.05 3.01 -2.99
CA TYR A 29 17.64 4.41 -2.87
C TYR A 29 17.41 5.10 -4.21
N ASP A 30 17.72 4.42 -5.33
CA ASP A 30 17.61 5.02 -6.65
C ASP A 30 16.15 5.07 -7.13
N GLU A 31 15.81 6.12 -7.86
CA GLU A 31 14.51 6.18 -8.54
C GLU A 31 14.51 5.25 -9.77
N PRO A 32 13.55 4.32 -9.88
CA PRO A 32 13.50 3.39 -11.00
C PRO A 32 13.17 4.13 -12.30
N GLN A 33 13.93 3.84 -13.34
CA GLN A 33 13.74 4.44 -14.66
C GLN A 33 12.97 3.51 -15.60
N LEU A 34 11.95 4.03 -16.29
CA LEU A 34 11.24 3.29 -17.33
C LEU A 34 12.22 2.77 -18.41
N GLY A 35 13.22 3.59 -18.77
CA GLY A 35 14.17 3.31 -19.84
C GLY A 35 13.61 3.57 -21.24
N GLN A 36 14.45 3.39 -22.26
CA GLN A 36 14.09 3.64 -23.67
C GLN A 36 13.94 2.32 -24.45
N GLY A 37 12.82 2.17 -25.16
CA GLY A 37 12.56 1.00 -25.99
C GLY A 37 11.08 0.64 -26.07
N ARG A 38 10.76 -0.37 -26.88
CA ARG A 38 9.37 -0.81 -27.10
C ARG A 38 8.97 -2.05 -26.29
N ASN A 39 9.94 -2.78 -25.74
CA ASN A 39 9.70 -4.03 -25.02
C ASN A 39 9.48 -3.77 -23.52
N VAL A 40 8.28 -3.32 -23.17
CA VAL A 40 7.90 -3.04 -21.78
C VAL A 40 7.48 -4.34 -21.10
N VAL A 41 8.07 -4.62 -19.96
CA VAL A 41 7.81 -5.81 -19.12
C VAL A 41 7.50 -5.39 -17.69
N GLU A 42 6.93 -6.32 -16.93
CA GLU A 42 6.70 -6.16 -15.50
C GLU A 42 7.99 -6.47 -14.72
N GLY A 43 8.26 -5.68 -13.68
CA GLY A 43 9.31 -5.90 -12.70
C GLY A 43 8.89 -5.38 -11.32
N TRP A 44 9.86 -5.32 -10.42
CA TRP A 44 9.69 -4.91 -9.03
C TRP A 44 10.70 -3.83 -8.68
N THR A 45 10.29 -2.83 -7.93
CA THR A 45 11.16 -1.75 -7.44
C THR A 45 10.96 -1.58 -5.95
N TYR A 46 12.00 -1.23 -5.22
CA TYR A 46 11.90 -0.93 -3.80
C TYR A 46 11.66 0.55 -3.59
N LYS A 47 10.67 0.88 -2.74
CA LYS A 47 10.43 2.24 -2.26
C LYS A 47 10.91 2.36 -0.83
N SER A 48 11.99 3.10 -0.62
CA SER A 48 12.61 3.38 0.67
C SER A 48 11.64 4.02 1.66
N ASP A 49 10.90 5.06 1.25
CA ASP A 49 9.90 5.76 2.08
C ASP A 49 8.82 4.84 2.68
N LEU A 50 8.58 3.70 2.04
CA LEU A 50 7.54 2.75 2.41
C LEU A 50 8.13 1.43 2.92
N ASP A 51 9.46 1.26 2.92
CA ASP A 51 10.14 -0.03 3.11
C ASP A 51 9.36 -1.17 2.43
N LYS A 52 9.12 -1.06 1.12
CA LYS A 52 8.29 -2.05 0.41
C LYS A 52 8.64 -2.14 -1.07
N CYS A 53 8.60 -3.37 -1.58
CA CYS A 53 8.73 -3.67 -2.99
C CYS A 53 7.37 -3.59 -3.69
N TYR A 54 7.33 -2.94 -4.84
CA TYR A 54 6.14 -2.71 -5.63
C TYR A 54 6.37 -3.09 -7.09
N MET A 55 5.29 -3.47 -7.76
CA MET A 55 5.32 -3.69 -9.20
C MET A 55 5.62 -2.38 -9.94
N PHE A 56 6.49 -2.45 -10.94
CA PHE A 56 6.85 -1.36 -11.83
C PHE A 56 6.97 -1.86 -13.26
N TYR A 57 6.51 -1.08 -14.24
CA TYR A 57 6.73 -1.38 -15.64
C TYR A 57 8.01 -0.70 -16.12
N HIS A 58 8.85 -1.45 -16.83
CA HIS A 58 10.11 -0.96 -17.37
C HIS A 58 10.42 -1.60 -18.72
N VAL A 59 11.25 -0.96 -19.52
CA VAL A 59 11.80 -1.57 -20.73
C VAL A 59 12.78 -2.68 -20.31
N LYS A 60 12.61 -3.89 -20.85
CA LYS A 60 13.46 -5.05 -20.51
C LYS A 60 14.95 -4.70 -20.59
N ARG A 61 15.69 -4.98 -19.52
CA ARG A 61 17.16 -4.88 -19.45
C ARG A 61 17.82 -6.22 -19.80
N ASP A 62 19.06 -6.13 -20.27
CA ASP A 62 19.96 -7.29 -20.41
C ASP A 62 20.62 -7.62 -19.06
N ASP A 63 20.85 -6.62 -18.21
CA ASP A 63 21.35 -6.77 -16.85
C ASP A 63 20.54 -5.90 -15.86
N TYR A 64 20.22 -6.47 -14.70
CA TYR A 64 19.45 -5.86 -13.61
C TYR A 64 20.28 -5.63 -12.35
N SER A 65 21.59 -5.87 -12.41
CA SER A 65 22.47 -5.88 -11.22
C SER A 65 22.63 -4.52 -10.53
N ASN A 66 22.53 -3.42 -11.28
CA ASN A 66 22.90 -2.08 -10.83
C ASN A 66 21.75 -1.05 -10.92
N GLU A 67 20.49 -1.50 -10.88
CA GLU A 67 19.32 -0.60 -10.88
C GLU A 67 18.33 -1.02 -9.78
N ASN A 68 17.50 -0.09 -9.31
CA ASN A 68 16.36 -0.39 -8.42
C ASN A 68 15.20 -1.08 -9.17
N ILE A 69 15.51 -2.09 -9.97
CA ILE A 69 14.57 -2.86 -10.78
C ILE A 69 14.94 -4.34 -10.68
N PHE A 70 13.99 -5.15 -10.25
CA PHE A 70 14.16 -6.57 -9.98
C PHE A 70 13.15 -7.39 -10.76
N LEU A 71 13.55 -8.56 -11.24
CA LEU A 71 12.67 -9.46 -11.99
C LEU A 71 11.55 -10.08 -11.14
N THR A 72 11.75 -10.19 -9.82
CA THR A 72 10.77 -10.80 -8.91
C THR A 72 10.71 -10.04 -7.59
N GLU A 73 9.55 -10.06 -6.94
CA GLU A 73 9.35 -9.50 -5.60
C GLU A 73 10.36 -10.07 -4.59
N SER A 74 10.62 -11.38 -4.66
CA SER A 74 11.55 -12.06 -3.78
C SER A 74 12.99 -11.57 -3.97
N ALA A 75 13.42 -11.25 -5.19
CA ALA A 75 14.73 -10.68 -5.45
C ALA A 75 14.85 -9.26 -4.87
N CYS A 76 13.82 -8.44 -5.06
CA CYS A 76 13.73 -7.10 -4.49
C CYS A 76 13.81 -7.14 -2.95
N ASN A 77 12.94 -7.94 -2.31
CA ASN A 77 12.93 -8.05 -0.85
C ASN A 77 14.26 -8.59 -0.30
N ARG A 78 14.92 -9.53 -1.00
CA ARG A 78 16.23 -10.03 -0.58
C ARG A 78 17.34 -8.99 -0.63
N LYS A 79 17.36 -8.12 -1.65
CA LYS A 79 18.40 -7.09 -1.80
C LYS A 79 18.11 -5.89 -0.90
N CYS A 80 16.88 -5.38 -0.91
CA CYS A 80 16.53 -4.11 -0.26
C CYS A 80 15.84 -4.24 1.10
N ARG A 81 15.39 -5.44 1.47
CA ARG A 81 14.73 -5.70 2.77
C ARG A 81 15.33 -6.90 3.50
N PRO A 82 16.68 -6.97 3.63
CA PRO A 82 17.35 -8.15 4.18
C PRO A 82 16.99 -8.43 5.64
N HIS A 83 16.47 -7.43 6.36
CA HIS A 83 15.97 -7.58 7.73
C HIS A 83 14.71 -8.44 7.81
N VAL A 84 13.87 -8.46 6.78
CA VAL A 84 12.62 -9.21 6.80
C VAL A 84 12.84 -10.65 6.34
N PRO A 85 12.53 -11.66 7.18
CA PRO A 85 12.71 -13.05 6.81
C PRO A 85 11.94 -13.44 5.53
N ALA A 86 12.55 -14.24 4.67
CA ALA A 86 11.93 -14.72 3.43
C ALA A 86 10.62 -15.49 3.67
N GLU A 87 10.47 -16.15 4.83
CA GLU A 87 9.22 -16.79 5.28
C GLU A 87 8.03 -15.83 5.36
N CYS A 88 8.26 -14.54 5.59
CA CYS A 88 7.20 -13.53 5.67
C CYS A 88 6.61 -13.17 4.29
N TYR A 89 7.39 -13.34 3.22
CA TYR A 89 6.94 -13.13 1.83
C TYR A 89 6.53 -14.42 1.14
N ALA A 90 6.76 -15.57 1.76
CA ALA A 90 6.40 -16.85 1.19
C ALA A 90 4.87 -16.94 1.02
N LYS A 91 4.46 -17.62 -0.06
CA LYS A 91 3.05 -17.89 -0.31
C LYS A 91 2.47 -18.68 0.86
N ARG A 92 1.21 -18.37 1.21
CA ARG A 92 0.50 -19.15 2.23
C ARG A 92 0.39 -20.60 1.79
N PRO A 93 0.53 -21.55 2.74
CA PRO A 93 0.28 -22.95 2.43
C PRO A 93 -1.17 -23.15 1.96
N PRO A 94 -1.41 -24.06 1.01
CA PRO A 94 -2.76 -24.38 0.55
C PRO A 94 -3.55 -25.11 1.63
N SER A 95 -4.87 -24.91 1.65
CA SER A 95 -5.79 -25.76 2.43
C SER A 95 -5.97 -27.09 1.70
N LYS A 96 -5.82 -28.21 2.43
CA LYS A 96 -6.10 -29.57 1.95
C LYS A 96 -7.30 -30.19 2.67
N GLY A 97 -8.07 -29.39 3.42
CA GLY A 97 -9.28 -29.83 4.08
C GLY A 97 -9.01 -30.57 5.38
N ARG A 98 -9.28 -31.88 5.44
CA ARG A 98 -9.33 -32.63 6.71
C ARG A 98 -7.98 -32.79 7.41
N SER A 99 -6.87 -32.66 6.69
CA SER A 99 -5.51 -32.74 7.24
C SER A 99 -4.96 -31.39 7.72
N ASP A 100 -5.76 -30.33 7.64
CA ASP A 100 -5.32 -29.00 8.00
C ASP A 100 -5.24 -28.82 9.51
N HIS A 101 -4.12 -28.26 9.97
CA HIS A 101 -3.92 -27.88 11.37
C HIS A 101 -4.12 -26.38 11.54
N PRO A 102 -4.58 -25.92 12.72
CA PRO A 102 -4.62 -24.50 13.03
C PRO A 102 -3.19 -23.95 13.05
N VAL A 103 -2.93 -22.96 12.20
CA VAL A 103 -1.63 -22.29 12.10
C VAL A 103 -1.84 -20.79 11.97
N THR A 104 -0.82 -20.02 12.31
CA THR A 104 -0.80 -18.59 12.03
C THR A 104 0.02 -18.32 10.77
N THR A 105 -0.46 -17.45 9.89
CA THR A 105 0.27 -16.96 8.70
C THR A 105 0.33 -15.45 8.73
N TYR A 106 1.34 -14.87 8.09
CA TYR A 106 1.50 -13.43 7.94
C TYR A 106 0.92 -12.95 6.61
N ASP A 107 0.18 -11.85 6.63
CA ASP A 107 -0.28 -11.11 5.45
C ASP A 107 0.57 -9.86 5.24
N PRO A 108 1.48 -9.81 4.26
CA PRO A 108 2.30 -8.61 4.00
C PRO A 108 1.48 -7.47 3.37
N ASN A 109 0.28 -7.73 2.85
CA ASN A 109 -0.59 -6.67 2.32
C ASN A 109 -1.35 -5.97 3.44
N THR A 110 -1.81 -6.75 4.43
CA THR A 110 -2.58 -6.20 5.55
C THR A 110 -1.76 -6.11 6.83
N GLY A 111 -0.46 -6.38 6.83
CA GLY A 111 0.40 -6.34 8.02
C GLY A 111 -0.11 -7.18 9.20
N ARG A 112 -0.90 -8.23 8.95
CA ARG A 112 -1.62 -8.97 10.01
C ARG A 112 -1.20 -10.42 10.06
N CYS A 113 -1.08 -10.93 11.28
CA CYS A 113 -1.00 -12.35 11.56
C CYS A 113 -2.42 -12.91 11.64
N ILE A 114 -2.73 -13.84 10.73
CA ILE A 114 -4.06 -14.41 10.56
C ILE A 114 -4.01 -15.89 10.90
N ASN A 115 -4.93 -16.33 11.76
CA ASN A 115 -5.12 -17.74 12.04
C ASN A 115 -5.89 -18.39 10.90
N VAL A 116 -5.31 -19.43 10.32
CA VAL A 116 -5.88 -20.20 9.22
C VAL A 116 -5.76 -21.68 9.52
N ARG A 117 -6.41 -22.50 8.69
CA ARG A 117 -6.20 -23.95 8.68
C ARG A 117 -5.43 -24.29 7.42
N ALA A 118 -4.27 -24.92 7.59
CA ALA A 118 -3.46 -25.36 6.46
C ALA A 118 -2.67 -26.62 6.81
N THR A 119 -2.22 -27.32 5.77
CA THR A 119 -1.30 -28.45 5.91
C THR A 119 0.13 -27.92 5.70
N LYS A 120 1.05 -28.29 6.60
CA LYS A 120 2.48 -27.99 6.43
C LYS A 120 2.98 -28.62 5.14
N GLY A 121 3.60 -27.82 4.27
CA GLY A 121 4.13 -28.27 2.99
C GLY A 121 5.65 -28.49 3.05
N ARG A 122 6.33 -28.22 1.93
CA ARG A 122 7.78 -28.40 1.75
C ARG A 122 8.42 -27.06 1.37
N GLY A 123 9.53 -26.71 2.03
CA GLY A 123 10.31 -25.49 1.74
C GLY A 123 10.18 -24.42 2.83
N VAL A 124 10.51 -23.17 2.47
CA VAL A 124 10.31 -21.99 3.33
C VAL A 124 8.83 -21.62 3.30
N GLU A 125 8.17 -21.66 4.45
CA GLU A 125 6.73 -21.46 4.55
C GLU A 125 6.37 -20.29 5.46
N ASN A 126 5.36 -19.55 5.06
CA ASN A 126 4.73 -18.50 5.85
C ASN A 126 3.81 -19.13 6.92
N VAL A 127 4.40 -19.84 7.88
CA VAL A 127 3.69 -20.63 8.90
C VAL A 127 4.35 -20.45 10.26
N PHE A 128 3.53 -20.12 11.25
CA PHE A 128 3.95 -19.83 12.62
C PHE A 128 3.10 -20.61 13.63
N ASN A 129 3.75 -21.01 14.73
CA ASN A 129 3.10 -21.79 15.79
C ASN A 129 2.01 -20.98 16.52
N ASN A 130 2.17 -19.66 16.60
CA ASN A 130 1.19 -18.76 17.22
C ASN A 130 1.32 -17.31 16.74
N GLY A 131 0.31 -16.50 17.06
CA GLY A 131 0.25 -15.07 16.76
C GLY A 131 1.46 -14.26 17.24
N ALA A 132 1.99 -14.55 18.42
CA ALA A 132 3.14 -13.83 18.98
C ALA A 132 4.42 -14.09 18.17
N SER A 133 4.67 -15.34 17.78
CA SER A 133 5.81 -15.70 16.93
C SER A 133 5.73 -15.08 15.54
N CYS A 134 4.55 -15.09 14.91
CA CYS A 134 4.31 -14.39 13.64
C CYS A 134 4.53 -12.88 13.76
N THR A 135 4.01 -12.29 14.84
CA THR A 135 4.12 -10.86 15.12
C THR A 135 5.58 -10.44 15.22
N LYS A 136 6.35 -11.12 16.07
CA LYS A 136 7.75 -10.80 16.32
C LYS A 136 8.63 -11.02 15.07
N ARG A 137 8.39 -12.10 14.32
CA ARG A 137 9.25 -12.48 13.18
C ARG A 137 8.92 -11.77 11.88
N CYS A 138 7.65 -11.43 11.67
CA CYS A 138 7.20 -10.85 10.41
C CYS A 138 6.57 -9.48 10.57
N ARG A 139 5.53 -9.33 11.39
CA ARG A 139 4.82 -8.04 11.49
C ARG A 139 5.75 -6.93 11.94
N ASP A 140 6.45 -7.14 13.05
CA ASP A 140 7.26 -6.09 13.68
C ASP A 140 8.51 -5.79 12.83
N THR A 141 9.02 -6.80 12.12
CA THR A 141 10.15 -6.65 11.19
C THR A 141 9.76 -5.97 9.88
N ASP A 142 8.61 -6.34 9.29
CA ASP A 142 8.08 -5.68 8.11
C ASP A 142 7.73 -4.23 8.41
N LEU A 143 7.07 -3.95 9.54
CA LEU A 143 6.63 -2.62 9.94
C LEU A 143 7.67 -1.90 10.82
N ARG A 144 8.96 -2.26 10.71
CA ARG A 144 10.03 -1.68 11.55
C ARG A 144 10.07 -0.16 11.47
N LEU A 145 9.89 0.45 10.29
CA LEU A 145 9.84 1.91 10.17
C LEU A 145 8.71 2.54 11.00
N CYS A 146 7.57 1.86 11.16
CA CYS A 146 6.47 2.34 11.99
C CYS A 146 6.72 2.19 13.48
N LEU A 147 7.44 1.14 13.88
CA LEU A 147 7.56 0.73 15.29
C LEU A 147 8.88 1.18 15.92
N ASN A 148 9.97 1.15 15.14
CA ASN A 148 11.33 1.38 15.60
C ASN A 148 12.24 1.89 14.44
N ALA A 149 11.90 3.08 13.91
CA ALA A 149 12.79 3.82 13.03
C ALA A 149 14.06 4.27 13.78
N THR A 150 15.19 4.16 13.10
CA THR A 150 16.56 4.47 13.55
C THR A 150 17.10 5.69 12.81
N GLU A 151 18.13 6.36 13.33
CA GLU A 151 18.72 7.54 12.68
C GLU A 151 19.19 7.26 11.24
N ALA A 152 19.74 6.07 10.98
CA ALA A 152 20.12 5.63 9.64
C ALA A 152 18.97 5.65 8.62
N ASP A 153 17.72 5.44 9.07
CA ASP A 153 16.55 5.47 8.20
C ASP A 153 16.23 6.91 7.72
N CYS A 154 16.72 7.93 8.42
CA CYS A 154 16.51 9.34 8.09
C CYS A 154 17.74 10.01 7.44
N GLU A 155 18.90 9.37 7.38
CA GLU A 155 20.15 9.97 6.85
C GLU A 155 20.02 10.48 5.41
N HIS A 156 19.20 9.81 4.61
CA HIS A 156 18.97 10.16 3.20
C HIS A 156 17.79 11.14 2.99
N MET A 157 17.12 11.57 4.05
CA MET A 157 16.00 12.52 3.94
C MET A 157 16.52 13.95 3.82
N GLU A 158 15.84 14.78 3.03
CA GLU A 158 16.18 16.20 2.87
C GLU A 158 16.12 16.98 4.20
N ASN A 159 15.21 16.61 5.11
CA ASN A 159 15.02 17.26 6.40
C ASN A 159 14.79 16.23 7.53
N PRO A 160 15.85 15.55 8.01
CA PRO A 160 15.74 14.48 9.02
C PRO A 160 15.07 14.96 10.32
N SER A 161 15.37 16.20 10.72
CA SER A 161 14.90 16.84 11.96
C SER A 161 13.40 17.14 11.98
N THR A 162 12.72 17.11 10.84
CA THR A 162 11.26 17.36 10.72
C THR A 162 10.49 16.14 10.22
N SER A 163 11.07 14.95 10.36
CA SER A 163 10.45 13.69 9.98
C SER A 163 9.19 13.39 10.80
N TYR A 164 8.38 12.45 10.34
CA TYR A 164 7.14 12.02 10.94
C TYR A 164 7.27 10.60 11.49
N ARG A 165 6.67 10.35 12.65
CA ARG A 165 6.67 9.06 13.35
C ARG A 165 5.24 8.59 13.59
N TYR A 166 5.03 7.29 13.44
CA TYR A 166 3.79 6.65 13.88
C TYR A 166 3.75 6.54 15.41
N ASP A 167 2.71 7.09 16.02
CA ASP A 167 2.45 6.99 17.45
C ASP A 167 1.42 5.90 17.71
N ASN A 168 1.82 4.80 18.34
CA ASN A 168 0.94 3.66 18.60
C ASN A 168 -0.19 3.99 19.60
N VAL A 169 -0.01 4.98 20.48
CA VAL A 169 -1.02 5.36 21.48
C VAL A 169 -2.18 6.09 20.83
N SER A 170 -1.90 7.14 20.06
CA SER A 170 -2.95 7.88 19.33
C SER A 170 -3.29 7.30 17.95
N GLN A 171 -2.55 6.27 17.51
CA GLN A 171 -2.68 5.62 16.20
C GLN A 171 -2.65 6.64 15.05
N THR A 172 -1.70 7.58 15.10
CA THR A 172 -1.57 8.66 14.12
C THR A 172 -0.11 8.94 13.78
N CYS A 173 0.13 9.62 12.66
CA CYS A 173 1.45 10.08 12.25
C CYS A 173 1.69 11.51 12.73
N LYS A 174 2.61 11.68 13.67
CA LYS A 174 2.97 12.97 14.28
C LYS A 174 4.33 13.42 13.79
N LYS A 175 4.58 14.73 13.77
CA LYS A 175 5.95 15.24 13.63
C LYS A 175 6.79 14.68 14.77
N SER A 176 7.99 14.23 14.45
CA SER A 176 8.96 13.77 15.42
C SER A 176 9.41 14.94 16.30
N ALA A 177 9.84 14.65 17.53
CA ALA A 177 10.43 15.67 18.39
C ALA A 177 11.77 16.11 17.79
N ASP A 178 12.11 17.39 17.97
CA ASP A 178 13.29 18.02 17.35
C ASP A 178 14.55 17.16 17.50
N GLY A 179 15.10 16.72 16.37
CA GLY A 179 16.35 15.96 16.29
C GLY A 179 16.22 14.43 16.42
N THR A 180 15.02 13.88 16.51
CA THR A 180 14.82 12.41 16.52
C THR A 180 14.25 11.94 15.18
N CYS A 181 14.83 10.89 14.59
CA CYS A 181 14.31 10.32 13.35
C CYS A 181 12.90 9.74 13.54
N GLY A 182 11.96 10.13 12.69
CA GLY A 182 10.59 9.59 12.67
C GLY A 182 10.40 8.42 11.69
N GLY A 183 11.32 8.25 10.74
CA GLY A 183 11.29 7.21 9.71
C GLY A 183 10.52 7.60 8.44
N PHE A 184 9.85 8.75 8.40
CA PHE A 184 9.09 9.21 7.23
C PHE A 184 9.26 10.71 6.96
N GLN A 185 9.36 11.10 5.69
CA GLN A 185 9.50 12.51 5.29
C GLN A 185 8.22 13.33 5.52
N SER A 186 7.05 12.70 5.47
CA SER A 186 5.75 13.38 5.65
C SER A 186 4.73 12.51 6.38
N ALA A 187 3.68 13.15 6.92
CA ALA A 187 2.54 12.44 7.51
C ALA A 187 1.88 11.47 6.51
N GLU A 188 1.79 11.87 5.24
CA GLU A 188 1.20 11.05 4.19
C GLU A 188 1.99 9.76 3.97
N LYS A 189 3.32 9.84 3.82
CA LYS A 189 4.19 8.67 3.67
C LYS A 189 4.12 7.74 4.88
N CYS A 190 4.08 8.33 6.08
CA CYS A 190 3.87 7.58 7.31
C CYS A 190 2.52 6.84 7.28
N PHE A 191 1.43 7.47 6.86
CA PHE A 191 0.13 6.79 6.74
C PHE A 191 0.12 5.74 5.62
N GLN A 192 0.83 5.94 4.51
CA GLN A 192 0.97 4.95 3.43
C GLN A 192 1.60 3.64 3.91
N ARG A 193 2.51 3.71 4.89
CA ARG A 193 3.13 2.52 5.47
C ARG A 193 2.40 2.01 6.72
N CYS A 194 2.02 2.91 7.62
CA CYS A 194 1.61 2.56 8.99
C CYS A 194 0.10 2.55 9.21
N ALA A 195 -0.73 3.01 8.26
CA ALA A 195 -2.20 2.98 8.40
C ALA A 195 -2.76 1.58 8.68
N VAL A 196 -2.01 0.55 8.30
CA VAL A 196 -2.32 -0.84 8.62
C VAL A 196 -2.47 -1.12 10.12
N LEU A 197 -1.73 -0.39 10.96
CA LEU A 197 -1.72 -0.50 12.43
C LEU A 197 -2.88 0.24 13.12
N VAL A 198 -3.59 1.11 12.40
CA VAL A 198 -4.65 1.94 12.95
C VAL A 198 -5.94 1.15 13.05
N GLU A 199 -6.63 1.15 14.18
CA GLU A 199 -7.88 0.39 14.32
C GLU A 199 -9.05 1.10 13.64
N ASN A 200 -9.22 2.40 13.93
CA ASN A 200 -10.26 3.21 13.32
C ASN A 200 -9.81 3.77 11.97
N LYS A 201 -10.01 3.00 10.91
CA LYS A 201 -9.63 3.38 9.54
C LYS A 201 -10.33 4.67 9.05
N CYS A 202 -11.47 5.02 9.62
CA CYS A 202 -12.31 6.14 9.20
C CYS A 202 -11.75 7.51 9.64
N THR A 203 -10.75 7.55 10.52
CA THR A 203 -10.08 8.80 10.92
C THR A 203 -8.93 9.17 9.99
N LEU A 204 -8.49 8.22 9.16
CA LEU A 204 -7.33 8.37 8.30
C LEU A 204 -7.67 9.14 7.01
N PRO A 205 -6.69 9.86 6.43
CA PRO A 205 -6.86 10.39 5.09
C PRO A 205 -7.10 9.27 4.08
N ILE A 206 -7.88 9.55 3.03
CA ILE A 206 -7.97 8.68 1.85
C ILE A 206 -6.61 8.71 1.16
N GLN A 207 -6.09 7.53 0.83
CA GLN A 207 -4.79 7.39 0.17
C GLN A 207 -4.98 6.77 -1.22
N ASN A 208 -4.54 7.48 -2.26
CA ASN A 208 -4.67 7.00 -3.63
C ASN A 208 -3.44 6.19 -4.06
N ILE A 209 -3.17 5.08 -3.36
CA ILE A 209 -2.01 4.22 -3.66
C ILE A 209 -2.33 3.41 -4.91
N THR A 210 -1.62 3.65 -6.01
CA THR A 210 -1.74 2.89 -7.27
C THR A 210 -0.60 1.90 -7.50
N LEU A 211 0.41 1.92 -6.63
CA LEU A 211 1.59 1.06 -6.66
C LEU A 211 1.20 -0.33 -6.14
N CYS A 212 0.62 -1.18 -6.98
CA CYS A 212 0.45 -2.61 -6.76
C CYS A 212 0.22 -3.30 -8.10
N GLU A 213 0.24 -4.64 -8.11
CA GLU A 213 0.06 -5.44 -9.32
C GLU A 213 -1.21 -5.04 -10.11
N LYS A 214 -2.33 -4.86 -9.41
CA LYS A 214 -3.64 -4.57 -10.00
C LYS A 214 -4.42 -3.57 -9.15
N PRO A 215 -4.30 -2.25 -9.39
CA PRO A 215 -5.17 -1.27 -8.76
C PRO A 215 -6.63 -1.53 -9.19
N THR A 216 -7.54 -1.26 -8.28
CA THR A 216 -8.98 -1.54 -8.45
C THR A 216 -9.80 -0.37 -7.99
N ARG A 217 -11.10 -0.40 -8.28
CA ARG A 217 -12.05 0.51 -7.65
C ARG A 217 -12.15 0.20 -6.16
N ARG A 218 -11.95 1.22 -5.33
CA ARG A 218 -12.02 1.16 -3.87
C ARG A 218 -12.82 2.35 -3.35
N TYR A 219 -13.04 2.38 -2.04
CA TYR A 219 -13.82 3.42 -1.38
C TYR A 219 -13.09 3.87 -0.12
N GLY A 220 -13.01 5.17 0.11
CA GLY A 220 -12.40 5.74 1.31
C GLY A 220 -13.36 6.71 1.97
N TYR A 221 -13.34 6.81 3.28
CA TYR A 221 -14.19 7.74 4.02
C TYR A 221 -13.53 9.10 4.16
N ASN A 222 -14.16 10.13 3.62
CA ASN A 222 -13.77 11.51 3.79
C ASN A 222 -14.45 12.08 5.02
N ASN A 223 -13.72 12.19 6.13
CA ASN A 223 -14.24 12.72 7.38
C ASN A 223 -14.66 14.20 7.30
N LYS A 224 -14.02 15.00 6.45
CA LYS A 224 -14.35 16.43 6.26
C LYS A 224 -15.70 16.59 5.57
N LYS A 225 -15.99 15.74 4.57
CA LYS A 225 -17.26 15.75 3.82
C LYS A 225 -18.32 14.83 4.41
N ASN A 226 -17.96 14.00 5.40
CA ASN A 226 -18.79 12.95 5.97
C ASN A 226 -19.36 11.98 4.91
N GLN A 227 -18.53 11.57 3.95
CA GLN A 227 -18.95 10.77 2.79
C GLN A 227 -17.92 9.70 2.44
N CYS A 228 -18.38 8.57 1.94
CA CYS A 228 -17.51 7.60 1.28
C CYS A 228 -17.33 8.00 -0.19
N GLU A 229 -16.08 8.18 -0.59
CA GLU A 229 -15.66 8.58 -1.93
C GLU A 229 -15.04 7.39 -2.65
N GLU A 230 -15.36 7.24 -3.93
CA GLU A 230 -14.78 6.23 -4.81
C GLU A 230 -13.38 6.66 -5.27
N LEU A 231 -12.41 5.75 -5.23
CA LEU A 231 -11.04 5.97 -5.69
C LEU A 231 -10.55 4.77 -6.52
N PHE A 232 -9.50 4.97 -7.31
CA PHE A 232 -8.84 3.90 -8.05
C PHE A 232 -7.47 3.62 -7.44
N GLY A 233 -7.35 2.53 -6.69
CA GLY A 233 -6.13 2.24 -5.94
C GLY A 233 -6.05 0.81 -5.41
N CYS A 234 -5.09 0.60 -4.53
CA CYS A 234 -4.71 -0.67 -3.96
C CYS A 234 -5.27 -0.83 -2.54
N ALA A 235 -5.26 -2.06 -2.04
CA ALA A 235 -5.45 -2.27 -0.60
C ALA A 235 -4.22 -1.70 0.12
N ASP A 236 -4.43 -0.72 0.99
CA ASP A 236 -3.40 -0.02 1.76
C ASP A 236 -3.40 -0.42 3.24
N GLY A 237 -4.31 -1.31 3.64
CA GLY A 237 -4.55 -1.66 5.04
C GLY A 237 -5.15 -0.53 5.89
N GLY A 238 -5.44 0.63 5.28
CA GLY A 238 -5.92 1.87 5.87
C GLY A 238 -7.36 2.20 5.48
N ASN A 239 -7.59 3.43 5.03
CA ASN A 239 -8.89 3.96 4.61
C ASN A 239 -9.20 3.62 3.14
N SER A 240 -9.18 2.32 2.81
CA SER A 240 -9.38 1.82 1.45
C SER A 240 -10.18 0.51 1.44
N PHE A 241 -11.49 0.64 1.39
CA PHE A 241 -12.46 -0.46 1.41
C PHE A 241 -12.69 -1.04 0.01
N GLN A 242 -12.90 -2.35 -0.06
CA GLN A 242 -13.17 -3.01 -1.35
C GLN A 242 -14.58 -2.72 -1.86
N LYS A 243 -15.54 -2.53 -0.95
CA LYS A 243 -16.95 -2.29 -1.30
C LYS A 243 -17.45 -1.00 -0.65
N ALA A 244 -18.29 -0.26 -1.39
CA ALA A 244 -18.95 0.94 -0.86
C ALA A 244 -19.72 0.65 0.42
N LYS A 245 -20.40 -0.51 0.49
CA LYS A 245 -21.10 -0.98 1.69
C LYS A 245 -20.22 -1.07 2.93
N GLU A 246 -19.00 -1.56 2.78
CA GLU A 246 -18.07 -1.67 3.91
C GLU A 246 -17.71 -0.29 4.44
N CYS A 247 -17.37 0.65 3.53
CA CYS A 247 -17.10 2.04 3.91
C CYS A 247 -18.31 2.70 4.61
N TRP A 248 -19.49 2.66 3.97
CA TRP A 248 -20.69 3.31 4.50
C TRP A 248 -21.13 2.70 5.84
N SER A 249 -21.09 1.37 5.97
CA SER A 249 -21.50 0.70 7.20
C SER A 249 -20.51 0.90 8.34
N LEU A 250 -19.20 0.95 8.06
CA LEU A 250 -18.19 1.12 9.10
C LEU A 250 -18.04 2.60 9.52
N CYS A 251 -17.89 3.50 8.55
CA CYS A 251 -17.49 4.88 8.81
C CYS A 251 -18.66 5.85 8.89
N ALA A 252 -19.80 5.53 8.30
CA ALA A 252 -20.95 6.42 8.21
C ALA A 252 -22.28 5.66 8.40
N PRO A 253 -22.44 4.85 9.48
CA PRO A 253 -23.56 3.93 9.64
C PRO A 253 -24.92 4.63 9.66
N LYS A 254 -24.95 5.88 10.13
CA LYS A 254 -26.15 6.74 10.21
C LYS A 254 -26.38 7.60 8.98
N HIS A 255 -25.48 7.59 7.99
CA HIS A 255 -25.64 8.41 6.79
C HIS A 255 -26.79 7.86 5.94
N ARG A 256 -27.53 8.75 5.27
CA ARG A 256 -28.71 8.37 4.49
C ARG A 256 -28.41 7.38 3.34
N CYS A 257 -27.17 7.32 2.87
CA CYS A 257 -26.74 6.31 1.88
C CYS A 257 -26.54 4.90 2.49
N ASN A 258 -26.46 4.75 3.80
CA ASN A 258 -26.43 3.45 4.47
C ASN A 258 -27.82 3.02 5.00
N MET A 259 -28.81 3.90 4.96
CA MET A 259 -30.18 3.60 5.38
C MET A 259 -30.89 2.70 4.36
N SER A 260 -31.87 1.93 4.84
CA SER A 260 -32.78 1.19 3.95
C SER A 260 -33.49 2.16 2.99
N PRO A 261 -33.68 1.77 1.71
CA PRO A 261 -34.44 2.55 0.76
C PRO A 261 -35.83 2.90 1.29
N ASP A 262 -36.16 4.19 1.31
CA ASP A 262 -37.50 4.64 1.67
C ASP A 262 -38.41 4.55 0.43
N THR A 263 -38.62 3.33 -0.08
CA THR A 263 -39.48 3.07 -1.24
C THR A 263 -40.89 2.67 -0.85
N GLY A 264 -41.10 2.22 0.39
CA GLY A 264 -42.37 1.67 0.86
C GLY A 264 -42.68 0.30 0.23
N ARG A 265 -43.87 -0.24 0.54
CA ARG A 265 -44.30 -1.59 0.14
C ARG A 265 -44.52 -1.76 -1.36
N PHE A 266 -44.85 -0.68 -2.07
CA PHE A 266 -45.22 -0.71 -3.50
C PHE A 266 -44.31 0.20 -4.34
N PRO A 267 -43.03 -0.17 -4.55
CA PRO A 267 -42.03 0.68 -5.22
C PRO A 267 -42.29 0.90 -6.72
N LYS A 268 -43.33 0.27 -7.30
CA LYS A 268 -43.70 0.37 -8.72
C LYS A 268 -44.99 1.18 -8.95
N ILE A 269 -45.66 1.65 -7.89
CA ILE A 269 -46.95 2.34 -7.98
C ILE A 269 -46.76 3.82 -7.62
N GLY A 270 -47.13 4.73 -8.53
CA GLY A 270 -47.10 6.16 -8.28
C GLY A 270 -46.85 7.01 -9.52
N LEU A 271 -47.11 8.32 -9.39
CA LEU A 271 -46.97 9.30 -10.47
C LEU A 271 -45.55 9.88 -10.56
N TYR A 272 -44.80 9.88 -9.46
CA TYR A 272 -43.49 10.52 -9.38
C TYR A 272 -42.37 9.47 -9.35
N THR A 273 -41.42 9.58 -10.28
CA THR A 273 -40.17 8.79 -10.21
C THR A 273 -39.23 9.42 -9.19
N ARG A 274 -38.76 8.64 -8.22
CA ARG A 274 -37.75 9.02 -7.22
C ARG A 274 -36.62 8.02 -7.21
N TYR A 275 -35.48 8.42 -6.68
CA TYR A 275 -34.28 7.58 -6.68
C TYR A 275 -33.85 7.23 -5.25
N TYR A 276 -33.17 6.11 -5.08
CA TYR A 276 -32.58 5.71 -3.81
C TYR A 276 -31.25 5.02 -4.10
N PHE A 277 -30.35 5.08 -3.14
CA PHE A 277 -29.06 4.42 -3.26
C PHE A 277 -29.13 3.00 -2.69
N ASP A 278 -28.83 2.02 -3.54
CA ASP A 278 -28.62 0.64 -3.13
C ASP A 278 -27.12 0.45 -2.84
N VAL A 279 -26.80 0.46 -1.55
CA VAL A 279 -25.43 0.29 -1.05
C VAL A 279 -24.82 -1.07 -1.41
N THR A 280 -25.63 -2.11 -1.59
CA THR A 280 -25.14 -3.46 -1.91
C THR A 280 -24.66 -3.55 -3.35
N THR A 281 -25.36 -2.89 -4.27
CA THR A 281 -24.95 -2.82 -5.68
C THR A 281 -24.16 -1.57 -6.04
N ASN A 282 -23.89 -0.70 -5.05
CA ASN A 282 -23.30 0.62 -5.25
C ASN A 282 -23.98 1.39 -6.40
N GLY A 283 -25.31 1.44 -6.39
CA GLY A 283 -26.10 1.93 -7.53
C GLY A 283 -27.29 2.78 -7.13
N CYS A 284 -27.56 3.85 -7.88
CA CYS A 284 -28.78 4.64 -7.73
C CYS A 284 -29.90 3.99 -8.55
N ARG A 285 -30.94 3.52 -7.87
CA ARG A 285 -32.11 2.85 -8.45
C ARG A 285 -33.34 3.74 -8.35
N SER A 286 -34.34 3.50 -9.19
CA SER A 286 -35.59 4.26 -9.19
C SER A 286 -36.74 3.50 -8.51
N ALA A 287 -37.64 4.25 -7.88
CA ALA A 287 -38.94 3.79 -7.42
C ALA A 287 -40.03 4.80 -7.82
N LYS A 288 -41.28 4.35 -7.92
CA LYS A 288 -42.46 5.19 -8.10
C LYS A 288 -43.06 5.57 -6.75
N LYS A 289 -43.48 6.82 -6.62
CA LYS A 289 -44.06 7.40 -5.41
C LYS A 289 -45.36 8.15 -5.72
N LEU A 290 -46.31 8.10 -4.80
CA LEU A 290 -47.58 8.83 -4.89
C LEU A 290 -47.41 10.33 -4.59
N LYS A 291 -46.53 10.67 -3.64
CA LYS A 291 -46.21 12.05 -3.27
C LYS A 291 -44.96 12.53 -3.99
N SER A 292 -44.93 13.81 -4.37
CA SER A 292 -43.76 14.44 -4.99
C SER A 292 -42.65 14.73 -3.98
N THR A 293 -42.99 14.93 -2.70
CA THR A 293 -42.07 15.33 -1.64
C THR A 293 -40.95 14.33 -1.38
N VAL A 294 -39.74 14.83 -1.18
CA VAL A 294 -38.57 14.05 -0.73
C VAL A 294 -38.14 14.60 0.64
N PRO A 295 -38.11 13.79 1.71
CA PRO A 295 -37.83 14.27 3.07
C PRO A 295 -36.43 14.89 3.28
N GLY A 296 -35.46 14.56 2.43
CA GLY A 296 -34.08 15.08 2.52
C GLY A 296 -33.19 14.39 3.56
N ASN A 297 -33.75 13.65 4.51
CA ASN A 297 -33.02 12.89 5.53
C ASN A 297 -33.11 11.35 5.35
N THR A 298 -33.95 10.85 4.45
CA THR A 298 -34.10 9.40 4.15
C THR A 298 -33.28 8.99 2.93
N ASN A 299 -33.14 7.69 2.66
CA ASN A 299 -32.53 7.19 1.43
C ASN A 299 -33.51 7.32 0.23
N LEU A 300 -33.87 8.56 -0.11
CA LEU A 300 -34.74 8.91 -1.23
C LEU A 300 -34.32 10.27 -1.79
N PHE A 301 -34.23 10.38 -3.11
CA PHE A 301 -33.70 11.53 -3.84
C PHE A 301 -34.67 11.92 -4.96
N ALA A 302 -34.66 13.20 -5.33
CA ALA A 302 -35.51 13.71 -6.40
C ALA A 302 -35.05 13.20 -7.77
N THR A 303 -33.73 13.19 -8.00
CA THR A 303 -33.12 12.81 -9.28
C THR A 303 -32.01 11.76 -9.13
N ALA A 304 -31.64 11.12 -10.24
CA ALA A 304 -30.54 10.15 -10.25
C ALA A 304 -29.20 10.84 -9.99
N GLU A 305 -29.05 12.06 -10.50
CA GLU A 305 -27.87 12.92 -10.38
C GLU A 305 -27.66 13.33 -8.93
N GLU A 306 -28.73 13.71 -8.22
CA GLU A 306 -28.67 14.02 -6.78
C GLU A 306 -28.22 12.80 -5.97
N CYS A 307 -28.79 11.62 -6.26
CA CYS A 307 -28.38 10.37 -5.62
C CYS A 307 -26.90 10.07 -5.86
N LYS A 308 -26.41 10.19 -7.11
CA LYS A 308 -25.00 9.95 -7.45
C LYS A 308 -24.08 10.94 -6.76
N ARG A 309 -24.42 12.23 -6.78
CA ARG A 309 -23.61 13.30 -6.16
C ARG A 309 -23.43 13.09 -4.65
N ILE A 310 -24.45 12.59 -3.95
CA ILE A 310 -24.42 12.41 -2.49
C ILE A 310 -23.84 11.04 -2.09
N CYS A 311 -24.22 9.97 -2.78
CA CYS A 311 -23.91 8.60 -2.37
C CYS A 311 -22.81 7.92 -3.18
N LYS A 312 -22.38 8.52 -4.29
CA LYS A 312 -21.30 8.04 -5.14
C LYS A 312 -20.32 9.17 -5.55
N PRO A 313 -19.86 10.03 -4.63
CA PRO A 313 -18.83 10.99 -4.96
C PRO A 313 -17.52 10.28 -5.32
N GLU A 314 -16.75 10.87 -6.23
CA GLU A 314 -15.39 10.43 -6.57
C GLU A 314 -14.37 11.24 -5.77
N TYR A 315 -13.30 10.58 -5.33
CA TYR A 315 -12.22 11.22 -4.62
C TYR A 315 -11.40 12.07 -5.61
N GLN A 316 -11.31 13.36 -5.34
CA GLN A 316 -10.61 14.33 -6.21
C GLN A 316 -9.18 14.64 -5.75
N GLY A 317 -8.61 13.82 -4.85
CA GLY A 317 -7.36 14.14 -4.19
C GLY A 317 -7.55 15.06 -2.99
N THR A 318 -6.54 15.13 -2.12
CA THR A 318 -6.37 16.28 -1.23
C THR A 318 -5.82 17.41 -2.08
N PRO A 319 -6.46 18.59 -2.12
CA PRO A 319 -5.81 19.78 -2.66
C PRO A 319 -4.48 19.92 -1.91
N ASP A 320 -3.38 19.88 -2.66
CA ASP A 320 -2.03 19.95 -2.11
C ASP A 320 -1.92 21.15 -1.16
N HIS A 321 -1.23 20.92 -0.04
CA HIS A 321 -0.79 21.98 0.86
C HIS A 321 0.42 22.70 0.30
#